data_AF-A0A3B8SW84-F1
#
_entry.id   AF-A0A3B8SW84-F1
#
_cell.length_a   1.000
_cell.length_b   1.000
_cell.length_c   1.000
_cell.angle_alpha   90.00
_cell.angle_beta   90.00
_cell.angle_gamma   90.00
#
_symmetry.space_group_name_H-M   'P 1'
#
loop_
_entity.id
_entity.type
_entity.pdbx_description
1 polymer ?
#
loop_
_entity_poly.entity_id
_entity_poly.type
_entity_poly.pdbx_seq_one_letter_code
_entity_poly.pdbx_strand_id
1 'polypeptide(L)'
;MGKLSINKLIANDIINYGMDRTTSFNYIISLNDFLDDYDDATRDYIKSHISGIKDAIYENENVAQFDYDDTRDEFDIVFYYDNLMTPLEKQILDTAKNIGYEFELEELREISYDIENSDEYDNLITNAIKKNTLNMGREI
;
A
#
# COMPACT_ATOMS: atom_id res chain seq x y z
N MET A 1 21.18 4.92 3.82
CA MET A 1 20.22 3.88 4.24
C MET A 1 20.51 3.50 5.68
N GLY A 2 19.64 3.87 6.62
CA GLY A 2 19.73 3.39 7.99
C GLY A 2 19.46 1.88 8.04
N LYS A 3 20.14 1.15 8.94
CA LYS A 3 19.85 -0.28 9.15
C LYS A 3 18.38 -0.42 9.58
N LEU A 4 17.61 -1.30 8.93
CA LEU A 4 16.25 -1.63 9.39
C LEU A 4 16.33 -2.22 10.80
N SER A 5 15.58 -1.64 11.73
CA SER A 5 15.33 -2.27 13.02
C SER A 5 14.14 -3.23 12.91
N ILE A 6 14.04 -4.17 13.85
CA ILE A 6 12.89 -5.07 13.93
C ILE A 6 11.59 -4.27 14.09
N ASN A 7 11.61 -3.19 14.87
CA ASN A 7 10.46 -2.28 15.00
C ASN A 7 10.05 -1.66 13.65
N LYS A 8 11.01 -1.28 12.79
CA LYS A 8 10.69 -0.76 11.45
C LYS A 8 10.11 -1.84 10.53
N LEU A 9 10.54 -3.10 10.66
CA LEU A 9 9.94 -4.22 9.94
C LEU A 9 8.47 -4.43 10.36
N ILE A 10 8.21 -4.47 11.66
CA ILE A 10 6.85 -4.68 12.19
C ILE A 10 5.95 -3.49 11.86
N ALA A 11 6.45 -2.25 12.00
CA ALA A 11 5.70 -1.06 11.62
C ALA A 11 5.29 -1.08 10.14
N ASN A 12 6.21 -1.46 9.25
CA ASN A 12 5.90 -1.58 7.81
C ASN A 12 4.85 -2.66 7.54
N ASP A 13 4.87 -3.76 8.27
CA ASP A 13 3.89 -4.84 8.13
C ASP A 13 2.48 -4.39 8.54
N ILE A 14 2.37 -3.70 9.69
CA ILE A 14 1.10 -3.09 10.16
C ILE A 14 0.57 -2.07 9.14
N ILE A 15 1.45 -1.23 8.60
CA ILE A 15 1.10 -0.21 7.60
C ILE A 15 0.61 -0.85 6.31
N ASN A 16 1.34 -1.82 5.77
CA ASN A 16 0.95 -2.50 4.53
C ASN A 16 -0.39 -3.21 4.69
N TYR A 17 -0.59 -3.92 5.81
CA TYR A 17 -1.87 -4.54 6.13
C TYR A 17 -3.03 -3.53 6.12
N GLY A 18 -2.81 -2.32 6.64
CA GLY A 18 -3.81 -1.26 6.61
C GLY A 18 -4.05 -0.66 5.23
N MET A 19 -2.99 -0.42 4.46
CA MET A 19 -3.08 0.10 3.10
C MET A 19 -3.82 -0.87 2.17
N ASP A 20 -3.60 -2.18 2.32
CA ASP A 20 -4.27 -3.22 1.53
C ASP A 20 -5.77 -3.31 1.81
N ARG A 21 -6.19 -2.99 3.04
CA ARG A 21 -7.58 -3.15 3.50
C ARG A 21 -8.39 -1.86 3.48
N THR A 22 -7.73 -0.71 3.43
CA THR A 22 -8.45 0.55 3.39
C THR A 22 -9.05 0.79 2.01
N THR A 23 -10.33 1.13 1.99
CA THR A 23 -11.02 1.69 0.81
C THR A 23 -11.08 3.22 0.87
N SER A 24 -10.54 3.80 1.95
CA SER A 24 -10.52 5.24 2.23
C SER A 24 -9.11 5.69 2.66
N PHE A 25 -8.93 6.95 3.05
CA PHE A 25 -7.64 7.42 3.57
C PHE A 25 -7.40 7.07 5.05
N ASN A 26 -8.44 6.71 5.82
CA ASN A 26 -8.30 6.38 7.24
C ASN A 26 -8.47 4.88 7.50
N TYR A 27 -7.67 4.33 8.39
CA TYR A 27 -7.70 2.93 8.77
C TYR A 27 -7.42 2.72 10.26
N ILE A 28 -8.34 2.03 10.94
CA ILE A 28 -8.19 1.66 12.36
C ILE A 28 -7.92 0.15 12.43
N ILE A 29 -6.86 -0.24 13.14
CA ILE A 29 -6.53 -1.65 13.37
C ILE A 29 -6.33 -1.94 14.85
N SER A 30 -7.06 -2.94 15.34
CA SER A 30 -6.83 -3.56 16.64
C SER A 30 -5.50 -4.31 16.62
N LEU A 31 -4.61 -3.98 17.55
CA LEU A 31 -3.35 -4.70 17.74
C LEU A 31 -3.62 -6.18 18.03
N ASN A 32 -4.69 -6.50 18.77
CA ASN A 32 -5.02 -7.89 19.06
C ASN A 32 -5.42 -8.64 17.79
N ASP A 33 -6.23 -8.03 16.92
CA ASP A 33 -6.64 -8.61 15.64
C ASP A 33 -5.44 -8.80 14.70
N PHE A 34 -4.52 -7.83 14.67
CA PHE A 34 -3.25 -7.95 13.94
C PHE A 34 -2.42 -9.13 14.47
N LEU A 35 -2.44 -9.36 15.79
CA LEU A 35 -1.64 -10.38 16.47
C LEU A 35 -2.27 -11.79 16.47
N ASP A 36 -3.52 -11.96 16.00
CA ASP A 36 -4.28 -13.21 16.14
C ASP A 36 -3.60 -14.42 15.48
N ASP A 37 -2.84 -14.21 14.40
CA ASP A 37 -2.15 -15.28 13.67
C ASP A 37 -0.72 -15.55 14.16
N TYR A 38 -0.20 -14.76 15.11
CA TYR A 38 1.17 -14.87 15.61
C TYR A 38 1.28 -15.78 16.85
N ASP A 39 2.45 -16.40 17.03
CA ASP A 39 2.75 -17.15 18.24
C ASP A 39 2.94 -16.25 19.48
N ASP A 40 2.80 -16.83 20.68
CA ASP A 40 2.87 -16.09 21.94
C ASP A 40 4.20 -15.34 22.12
N ALA A 41 5.32 -15.92 21.67
CA ALA A 41 6.63 -15.28 21.79
C ALA A 41 6.71 -14.00 20.94
N THR A 42 6.14 -14.04 19.74
CA THR A 42 6.07 -12.90 18.82
C THR A 42 5.12 -11.83 19.36
N ARG A 43 3.97 -12.23 19.90
CA ARG A 43 3.03 -11.31 20.57
C ARG A 43 3.68 -10.58 21.74
N ASP A 44 4.38 -11.31 22.61
CA ASP A 44 5.09 -10.73 23.76
C ASP A 44 6.19 -9.75 23.32
N TYR A 45 6.92 -10.10 22.25
CA TYR A 45 7.93 -9.21 21.67
C TYR A 45 7.30 -7.90 21.18
N ILE A 46 6.23 -7.98 20.39
CA ILE A 46 5.55 -6.80 19.84
C ILE A 46 5.00 -5.92 20.96
N LYS A 47 4.32 -6.50 21.95
CA LYS A 47 3.77 -5.75 23.09
C LYS A 47 4.87 -5.08 23.93
N SER A 48 5.99 -5.76 24.17
CA SER A 48 7.12 -5.19 24.93
C SER A 48 7.90 -4.11 24.18
N HIS A 49 7.79 -4.04 22.85
CA HIS A 49 8.48 -3.06 22.00
C HIS A 49 7.53 -2.04 21.35
N ILE A 50 6.27 -1.98 21.80
CA ILE A 50 5.21 -1.21 21.15
C ILE A 50 5.58 0.27 20.98
N SER A 51 6.23 0.89 21.97
CA SER A 51 6.67 2.29 21.88
C SER A 51 7.57 2.54 20.68
N GLY A 52 8.55 1.66 20.44
CA GLY A 52 9.46 1.83 19.31
C GLY A 52 8.83 1.47 17.96
N ILE A 53 7.74 0.69 17.96
CA ILE A 53 6.93 0.43 16.77
C ILE A 53 6.06 1.65 16.46
N LYS A 54 5.42 2.25 17.47
CA LYS A 54 4.67 3.52 17.35
C LYS A 54 5.54 4.63 16.73
N ASP A 55 6.76 4.81 17.26
CA ASP A 55 7.72 5.79 16.70
C ASP A 55 8.05 5.50 15.24
N ALA A 56 8.22 4.22 14.89
CA ALA A 56 8.51 3.81 13.51
C ALA A 56 7.32 4.01 12.56
N ILE A 57 6.08 3.85 13.03
CA ILE A 57 4.86 4.17 12.26
C ILE A 57 4.77 5.67 12.03
N TYR A 58 5.01 6.47 13.07
CA TYR A 58 4.98 7.94 13.00
C TYR A 58 5.99 8.51 11.98
N GLU A 59 7.16 7.88 11.85
CA GLU A 59 8.20 8.26 10.88
C GLU A 59 7.96 7.75 9.45
N ASN A 60 6.93 6.94 9.20
CA ASN A 60 6.76 6.27 7.92
C ASN A 60 6.23 7.22 6.83
N GLU A 61 6.80 7.12 5.63
CA GLU A 61 6.48 8.00 4.50
C GLU A 61 5.05 7.84 3.94
N ASN A 62 4.40 6.71 4.22
CA ASN A 62 3.01 6.46 3.81
C ASN A 62 2.00 7.03 4.79
N VAL A 63 2.42 7.36 6.01
CA VAL A 63 1.55 7.79 7.11
C VAL A 63 1.48 9.31 7.14
N ALA A 64 0.27 9.85 6.98
CA ALA A 64 -0.02 11.27 7.09
C ALA A 64 -0.37 11.68 8.53
N GLN A 65 -1.08 10.82 9.26
CA GLN A 65 -1.37 10.99 10.68
C GLN A 65 -1.44 9.63 11.36
N PHE A 66 -1.00 9.58 12.63
CA PHE A 66 -1.05 8.38 13.44
C PHE A 66 -1.42 8.73 14.88
N ASP A 67 -2.35 7.95 15.45
CA ASP A 67 -2.67 7.94 16.87
C ASP A 67 -2.80 6.49 17.38
N TYR A 68 -2.61 6.31 18.68
CA TYR A 68 -2.76 5.00 19.32
C TYR A 68 -3.66 5.08 20.55
N ASP A 69 -4.77 4.34 20.53
CA ASP A 69 -5.66 4.21 21.67
C ASP A 69 -5.14 3.13 22.62
N ASP A 70 -4.42 3.53 23.67
CA ASP A 70 -3.91 2.62 24.71
C ASP A 70 -5.03 1.90 25.50
N THR A 71 -6.28 2.36 25.44
CA THR A 71 -7.40 1.69 26.12
C THR A 71 -7.92 0.52 25.30
N ARG A 72 -7.89 0.64 23.98
CA ARG A 72 -8.41 -0.36 23.04
C ARG A 72 -7.32 -1.18 22.35
N ASP A 73 -6.06 -0.82 22.58
CA ASP A 73 -4.90 -1.31 21.83
C ASP A 73 -5.09 -1.12 20.31
N GLU A 74 -5.62 0.02 19.87
CA GLU A 74 -5.93 0.31 18.45
C GLU A 74 -4.92 1.30 17.86
N PHE A 75 -4.43 1.02 16.65
CA PHE A 75 -3.72 1.99 15.81
C PHE A 75 -4.73 2.69 14.91
N ASP A 76 -4.82 4.02 14.99
CA ASP A 76 -5.59 4.86 14.06
C ASP A 76 -4.60 5.53 13.09
N ILE A 77 -4.62 5.10 11.83
CA ILE A 77 -3.63 5.45 10.83
C ILE A 77 -4.32 6.09 9.62
N VAL A 78 -3.94 7.33 9.34
CA VAL A 78 -4.32 8.03 8.11
C VAL A 78 -3.15 7.96 7.13
N PHE A 79 -3.42 7.47 5.92
CA PHE A 79 -2.43 7.35 4.85
C PHE A 79 -2.48 8.53 3.88
N TYR A 80 -1.34 8.83 3.26
CA TYR A 80 -1.34 9.72 2.09
C TYR A 80 -2.11 9.06 0.95
N TYR A 81 -3.15 9.74 0.46
CA TYR A 81 -4.02 9.22 -0.60
C TYR A 81 -3.24 8.80 -1.85
N ASP A 82 -2.25 9.58 -2.26
CA ASP A 82 -1.38 9.23 -3.38
C ASP A 82 -0.56 7.96 -3.16
N ASN A 83 -0.26 7.58 -1.91
CA ASN A 83 0.52 6.39 -1.63
C ASN A 83 -0.34 5.12 -1.56
N LEU A 84 -1.67 5.26 -1.52
CA LEU A 84 -2.61 4.13 -1.60
C LEU A 84 -2.80 3.62 -3.03
N MET A 85 -2.37 4.40 -4.03
CA MET A 85 -2.62 4.10 -5.44
C MET A 85 -1.41 3.52 -6.16
N THR A 86 -1.65 2.52 -7.00
CA THR A 86 -0.68 2.02 -7.98
C THR A 86 -0.38 3.08 -9.06
N PRO A 87 0.72 2.93 -9.82
CA PRO A 87 0.99 3.81 -10.95
C PRO A 87 -0.14 3.86 -11.99
N LEU A 88 -0.82 2.72 -12.24
CA LEU A 88 -1.94 2.65 -13.18
C LEU A 88 -3.16 3.38 -12.63
N GLU A 89 -3.51 3.18 -11.36
CA GLU A 89 -4.62 3.88 -10.69
C GLU A 89 -4.44 5.40 -10.71
N LYS A 90 -3.22 5.90 -10.47
CA LYS A 90 -2.89 7.33 -10.62
C LYS A 90 -3.13 7.83 -12.03
N GLN A 91 -2.70 7.06 -13.03
CA GLN A 91 -2.91 7.42 -14.44
C GLN A 91 -4.40 7.42 -14.81
N ILE A 92 -5.19 6.48 -14.28
CA ILE A 92 -6.64 6.44 -14.45
C ILE A 92 -7.27 7.68 -13.82
N LEU A 93 -6.92 8.01 -12.57
CA LEU A 93 -7.44 9.19 -11.86
C LEU A 93 -7.14 10.49 -12.61
N ASP A 94 -5.89 10.68 -13.07
CA ASP A 94 -5.50 11.86 -13.84
C ASP A 94 -6.24 11.93 -15.17
N THR A 95 -6.42 10.79 -15.85
CA THR A 95 -7.18 10.73 -17.10
C THR A 95 -8.65 11.08 -16.85
N ALA A 96 -9.28 10.50 -15.81
CA ALA A 96 -10.66 10.75 -15.41
C ALA A 96 -10.90 12.23 -15.13
N LYS A 97 -10.04 12.87 -14.36
CA LYS A 97 -10.09 14.32 -14.10
C LYS A 97 -10.05 15.15 -15.39
N ASN A 98 -9.21 14.77 -16.34
CA ASN A 98 -9.09 15.46 -17.63
C ASN A 98 -10.35 15.34 -18.49
N ILE A 99 -11.13 14.27 -18.35
CA ILE A 99 -12.39 14.04 -19.07
C ILE A 99 -13.64 14.37 -18.25
N GLY A 100 -13.47 14.91 -17.03
CA GLY A 100 -14.56 15.42 -16.19
C GLY A 100 -15.24 14.39 -15.28
N TYR A 101 -14.59 13.27 -14.97
CA TYR A 101 -15.05 12.30 -13.98
C TYR A 101 -14.23 12.39 -12.69
N GLU A 102 -14.90 12.09 -11.58
CA GLU A 102 -14.33 11.95 -10.25
C GLU A 102 -14.67 10.53 -9.78
N PHE A 103 -13.64 9.79 -9.35
CA PHE A 103 -13.77 8.41 -8.90
C PHE A 103 -13.22 8.29 -7.48
N GLU A 104 -13.88 7.47 -6.67
CA GLU A 104 -13.36 7.02 -5.39
C GLU A 104 -12.28 5.94 -5.58
N LEU A 105 -11.51 5.66 -4.53
CA LEU A 105 -10.38 4.72 -4.60
C LEU A 105 -10.82 3.31 -5.03
N GLU A 106 -11.98 2.85 -4.58
CA GLU A 106 -12.52 1.53 -4.93
C GLU A 106 -12.85 1.44 -6.43
N GLU A 107 -13.44 2.51 -7.00
CA GLU A 107 -13.77 2.58 -8.42
C GLU A 107 -12.49 2.60 -9.27
N LEU A 108 -11.44 3.29 -8.82
CA LEU A 108 -10.13 3.28 -9.48
C LEU A 108 -9.52 1.87 -9.51
N ARG A 109 -9.63 1.12 -8.41
CA ARG A 109 -9.15 -0.27 -8.30
C ARG A 109 -9.91 -1.19 -9.24
N GLU A 110 -11.24 -1.06 -9.32
CA GLU A 110 -12.08 -1.83 -10.24
C GLU A 110 -11.68 -1.57 -11.70
N ILE A 111 -11.55 -0.30 -12.09
CA ILE A 111 -11.13 0.08 -13.45
C ILE A 111 -9.71 -0.45 -13.74
N SER A 112 -8.78 -0.34 -12.78
CA SER A 112 -7.43 -0.85 -12.92
C SER A 112 -7.43 -2.36 -13.13
N TYR A 113 -8.20 -3.10 -12.33
CA TYR A 113 -8.35 -4.54 -12.45
C TYR A 113 -8.90 -4.94 -13.82
N ASP A 114 -9.96 -4.29 -14.29
CA ASP A 114 -10.56 -4.56 -15.60
C ASP A 114 -9.57 -4.32 -16.75
N ILE A 115 -8.78 -3.25 -16.65
CA ILE A 115 -7.73 -2.95 -17.64
C ILE A 115 -6.66 -4.04 -17.61
N GLU A 116 -6.12 -4.37 -16.43
CA GLU A 116 -5.02 -5.32 -16.27
C GLU A 116 -5.39 -6.75 -16.69
N ASN A 117 -6.68 -7.10 -16.62
CA ASN A 117 -7.20 -8.42 -17.00
C ASN A 117 -7.84 -8.44 -18.40
N SER A 118 -7.63 -7.39 -19.22
CA SER A 118 -8.15 -7.32 -20.59
C SER A 118 -7.19 -7.92 -21.62
N ASP A 119 -7.74 -8.59 -22.64
CA ASP A 119 -6.97 -9.05 -23.80
C ASP A 119 -6.29 -7.88 -24.52
N GLU A 120 -6.91 -6.69 -24.53
CA GLU A 120 -6.35 -5.48 -25.10
C GLU A 120 -5.04 -5.08 -24.42
N TYR A 121 -4.97 -5.15 -23.10
CA TYR A 121 -3.78 -4.81 -22.33
C TYR A 121 -2.63 -5.81 -22.58
N ASP A 122 -2.93 -7.11 -22.58
CA ASP A 122 -1.97 -8.17 -22.91
C ASP A 122 -1.41 -8.00 -24.33
N ASN A 123 -2.28 -7.62 -25.28
CA ASN A 123 -1.89 -7.33 -26.65
C ASN A 123 -1.00 -6.08 -26.74
N LEU A 124 -1.30 -5.02 -26.00
CA LEU A 124 -0.49 -3.81 -25.92
C LEU A 124 0.92 -4.11 -25.39
N ILE A 125 1.02 -4.85 -24.28
CA ILE A 125 2.31 -5.26 -23.70
C ILE A 125 3.08 -6.12 -24.69
N THR A 126 2.44 -7.15 -25.26
CA THR A 126 3.06 -8.07 -26.21
C THR A 126 3.63 -7.32 -27.42
N ASN A 127 2.87 -6.38 -27.97
CA ASN A 127 3.30 -5.59 -29.12
C ASN A 127 4.44 -4.62 -28.78
N ALA A 128 4.40 -4.00 -27.60
CA ALA A 128 5.47 -3.14 -27.11
C ALA A 128 6.79 -3.93 -26.94
N ILE A 129 6.74 -5.13 -26.36
CA ILE A 129 7.90 -6.02 -26.23
C ILE A 129 8.45 -6.37 -27.60
N LYS A 130 7.62 -6.90 -28.52
CA LYS A 130 8.05 -7.26 -29.88
C LYS A 130 8.73 -6.09 -30.58
N LYS A 131 8.15 -4.89 -30.52
CA LYS A 131 8.70 -3.69 -31.15
C LYS A 131 10.07 -3.29 -30.57
N ASN A 132 10.23 -3.32 -29.26
CA ASN A 132 11.50 -2.94 -28.62
C ASN A 132 12.59 -4.00 -28.83
N THR A 133 12.25 -5.29 -28.79
CA THR A 133 13.20 -6.38 -29.06
C THR A 133 13.68 -6.37 -30.51
N LEU A 134 12.82 -6.03 -31.47
CA LEU A 134 13.22 -5.85 -32.87
C LEU A 134 14.24 -4.72 -33.05
N ASN A 135 14.17 -3.68 -32.22
CA ASN A 135 15.13 -2.56 -32.25
C ASN A 135 16.45 -2.91 -31.52
N MET A 136 16.44 -3.84 -30.57
CA MET A 136 17.64 -4.31 -29.87
C MET A 136 18.44 -5.33 -30.69
N GLY A 137 17.82 -6.04 -31.64
CA GLY A 137 18.48 -6.99 -32.54
C GLY A 137 19.36 -6.39 -33.64
N ARG A 138 19.75 -5.10 -33.54
CA ARG A 138 20.62 -4.39 -34.49
C ARG A 138 21.97 -3.94 -33.91
N GLU A 139 22.35 -4.43 -32.74
CA GLU A 139 23.71 -4.28 -32.21
C GLU A 139 24.31 -5.65 -31.89
N ILE A 140 24.77 -6.35 -32.93
CA ILE A 140 25.88 -7.32 -32.84
C ILE A 140 26.75 -7.17 -34.09
#